data_AF-A0A7U6GJP3-F1
#
_entry.id   AF-A0A7U6GJP3-F1
#
_cell.length_a   1.000
_cell.length_b   1.000
_cell.length_c   1.000
_cell.angle_alpha   90.00
_cell.angle_beta   90.00
_cell.angle_gamma   90.00
#
_symmetry.space_group_name_H-M   'P 1'
#
loop_
_entity.id
_entity.type
_entity.pdbx_description
1 polymer ?
#
loop_
_entity_poly.entity_id
_entity_poly.type
_entity_poly.pdbx_seq_one_letter_code
_entity_poly.pdbx_strand_id
1 'polypeptide(L)'
;MMSEPATDSNRSTTGISRMLPDLLAFCFGIGMAYVFHWETHDLVWSLWLSSLTIGYVTILSTIAGGVYLAWHIIRHKDFPQKMRKVALAVAGGIALFFFGFFSLHFCAFHAGHASFLSAFFPIEGLPEQRFLSAFMNPLLLWRTAFEYLVPLYGMFLIPVLIAEREQVFAVFTKAVRLAHHIHKDDVEQLMQRNHLGEKKEAGRLFYQPYLNVIRMHFLILFFAFAHAWNLDSFPVYALVYAVYFFPWRKQFPKKARADITL
;
A
#
# COMPACT_ATOMS: atom_id res chain seq x y z
N MET A 1 -21.44 26.85 44.69
CA MET A 1 -20.59 25.71 44.27
C MET A 1 -20.23 25.92 42.81
N MET A 2 -19.05 26.46 42.55
CA MET A 2 -18.50 26.63 41.21
C MET A 2 -17.79 25.32 40.83
N SER A 3 -18.22 24.68 39.74
CA SER A 3 -17.57 23.51 39.17
C SER A 3 -16.32 23.94 38.39
N GLU A 4 -15.15 23.45 38.81
CA GLU A 4 -13.91 23.56 38.04
C GLU A 4 -14.04 22.88 36.66
N PRO A 5 -13.50 23.49 35.58
CA PRO A 5 -13.36 22.80 34.31
C PRO A 5 -12.14 21.87 34.35
N ALA A 6 -12.39 20.57 34.14
CA ALA A 6 -11.34 19.56 34.00
C ALA A 6 -10.40 19.92 32.82
N THR A 7 -9.13 20.12 33.13
CA THR A 7 -8.05 20.33 32.16
C THR A 7 -7.77 19.04 31.39
N ASP A 8 -8.18 19.01 30.11
CA ASP A 8 -7.93 17.94 29.14
C ASP A 8 -6.45 17.95 28.68
N SER A 9 -5.55 17.46 29.53
CA SER A 9 -4.10 17.36 29.26
C SER A 9 -3.71 16.10 28.47
N ASN A 10 -4.67 15.25 28.07
CA ASN A 10 -4.39 13.91 27.56
C ASN A 10 -4.49 13.76 26.03
N ARG A 11 -4.70 14.87 25.28
CA ARG A 11 -4.83 14.84 23.82
C ARG A 11 -3.51 14.86 23.04
N SER A 12 -2.40 15.33 23.62
CA SER A 12 -1.15 15.58 22.85
C SER A 12 -0.20 14.38 22.74
N THR A 13 -0.17 13.51 23.76
CA THR A 13 0.77 12.37 23.84
C THR A 13 0.47 11.26 22.83
N THR A 14 -0.79 11.13 22.41
CA THR A 14 -1.21 10.14 21.40
C THR A 14 -0.87 10.55 19.97
N GLY A 15 -0.65 11.84 19.70
CA GLY A 15 -0.26 12.34 18.38
C GLY A 15 1.20 12.08 18.06
N ILE A 16 2.10 12.41 18.99
CA ILE A 16 3.56 12.32 18.79
C ILE A 16 4.01 10.86 18.68
N SER A 17 3.50 9.98 19.55
CA SER A 17 3.79 8.53 19.52
C SER A 17 3.36 7.85 18.22
N ARG A 18 2.30 8.35 17.56
CA ARG A 18 1.84 7.87 16.24
C ARG A 18 2.63 8.44 15.06
N MET A 19 3.37 9.54 15.26
CA MET A 19 4.21 10.18 14.24
C MET A 19 5.67 9.71 14.32
N LEU A 20 6.12 9.26 15.49
CA LEU A 20 7.49 8.86 15.74
C LEU A 20 8.01 7.79 14.75
N PRO A 21 7.28 6.71 14.43
CA PRO A 21 7.78 5.72 13.48
C PRO A 21 7.96 6.29 12.06
N ASP A 22 7.08 7.20 11.66
CA ASP A 22 7.12 7.82 10.32
C ASP A 22 8.28 8.82 10.24
N LEU A 23 8.53 9.57 11.31
CA LEU A 23 9.68 10.48 11.42
C LEU A 23 11.00 9.71 11.44
N LEU A 24 11.07 8.60 12.18
CA LEU A 24 12.26 7.74 12.19
C LEU A 24 12.52 7.13 10.81
N ALA A 25 11.48 6.67 10.12
CA ALA A 25 11.59 6.17 8.75
C ALA A 25 12.08 7.26 7.77
N PHE A 26 11.58 8.48 7.92
CA PHE A 26 12.01 9.63 7.12
C PHE A 26 13.48 9.98 7.35
N CYS A 27 13.89 10.14 8.61
CA CYS A 27 15.28 10.43 8.96
C CYS A 27 16.22 9.32 8.52
N PHE A 28 15.80 8.06 8.66
CA PHE A 28 16.58 6.91 8.20
C PHE A 28 16.73 6.89 6.68
N GLY A 29 15.66 7.17 5.92
CA GLY A 29 15.72 7.27 4.46
C GLY A 29 16.67 8.35 3.97
N ILE A 30 16.59 9.55 4.55
CA ILE A 30 17.52 10.66 4.23
C ILE A 30 18.95 10.31 4.64
N GLY A 31 19.14 9.72 5.82
CA GLY A 31 20.45 9.31 6.31
C GLY A 31 21.12 8.29 5.37
N MET A 32 20.37 7.30 4.89
CA MET A 32 20.88 6.34 3.90
C MET A 32 21.23 7.04 2.59
N ALA A 33 20.33 7.86 2.05
CA ALA A 33 20.59 8.58 0.80
C ALA A 33 21.88 9.44 0.89
N TYR A 34 22.11 10.07 2.03
CA TYR A 34 23.32 10.84 2.28
C TYR A 34 24.58 9.96 2.39
N VAL A 35 24.54 8.88 3.19
CA VAL A 35 25.70 8.00 3.43
C VAL A 35 26.11 7.23 2.18
N PHE A 36 25.15 6.80 1.37
CA PHE A 36 25.41 6.06 0.13
C PHE A 36 25.60 6.96 -1.09
N HIS A 37 25.58 8.28 -0.91
CA HIS A 37 25.68 9.26 -1.99
C HIS A 37 24.69 8.97 -3.14
N TRP A 38 23.45 8.59 -2.79
CA TRP A 38 22.44 8.20 -3.77
C TRP A 38 22.12 9.34 -4.74
N GLU A 39 22.06 8.98 -6.02
CA GLU A 39 21.67 9.85 -7.11
C GLU A 39 20.20 9.67 -7.50
N THR A 40 19.70 10.42 -8.49
CA THR A 40 18.33 10.27 -9.02
C THR A 40 18.02 8.84 -9.39
N HIS A 41 18.97 8.16 -10.03
CA HIS A 41 18.77 6.80 -10.53
C HIS A 41 18.51 5.82 -9.37
N ASP A 42 19.29 5.91 -8.28
CA ASP A 42 19.12 5.08 -7.09
C ASP A 42 17.76 5.27 -6.43
N LEU A 43 17.32 6.53 -6.36
CA LEU A 43 16.03 6.87 -5.77
C LEU A 43 14.87 6.34 -6.61
N VAL A 44 14.93 6.52 -7.93
CA VAL A 44 13.90 6.04 -8.86
C VAL A 44 13.75 4.53 -8.74
N TRP A 45 14.86 3.78 -8.73
CA TRP A 45 14.83 2.33 -8.59
C TRP A 45 14.40 1.87 -7.19
N SER A 46 14.79 2.59 -6.15
CA SER A 46 14.34 2.33 -4.78
C SER A 46 12.83 2.53 -4.62
N LEU A 47 12.26 3.59 -5.21
CA LEU A 47 10.83 3.85 -5.24
C LEU A 47 10.07 2.84 -6.10
N TRP A 48 10.63 2.45 -7.25
CA TRP A 48 10.05 1.41 -8.08
C TRP A 48 9.98 0.07 -7.34
N LEU A 49 11.09 -0.38 -6.73
CA LEU A 49 11.16 -1.62 -5.96
C LEU A 49 10.20 -1.58 -4.76
N SER A 50 10.11 -0.44 -4.10
CA SER A 50 9.15 -0.19 -3.03
C SER A 50 7.71 -0.31 -3.52
N SER A 51 7.39 0.27 -4.68
CA SER A 51 6.04 0.19 -5.25
C SER A 51 5.65 -1.24 -5.62
N LEU A 52 6.59 -2.02 -6.18
CA LEU A 52 6.40 -3.43 -6.49
C LEU A 52 6.12 -4.23 -5.22
N THR A 53 6.97 -4.09 -4.21
CA THR A 53 6.88 -4.85 -2.96
C THR A 53 5.66 -4.50 -2.13
N ILE A 54 5.48 -3.23 -1.79
CA ILE A 54 4.36 -2.75 -0.97
C ILE A 54 3.03 -2.99 -1.70
N GLY A 55 2.98 -2.73 -3.01
CA GLY A 55 1.79 -2.99 -3.82
C GLY A 55 1.41 -4.48 -3.79
N TYR A 56 2.38 -5.38 -3.98
CA TYR A 56 2.12 -6.81 -3.97
C TYR A 56 1.70 -7.32 -2.58
N VAL A 57 2.37 -6.89 -1.50
CA VAL A 57 1.94 -7.24 -0.13
C VAL A 57 0.53 -6.73 0.15
N THR A 58 0.14 -5.56 -0.37
CA THR A 58 -1.22 -5.04 -0.24
C THR A 58 -2.25 -5.90 -0.98
N ILE A 59 -1.93 -6.39 -2.18
CA ILE A 59 -2.77 -7.35 -2.92
C ILE A 59 -2.96 -8.63 -2.10
N LEU A 60 -1.86 -9.21 -1.60
CA LEU A 60 -1.89 -10.41 -0.76
C LEU A 60 -2.72 -10.20 0.51
N SER A 61 -2.53 -9.07 1.18
CA SER A 61 -3.26 -8.71 2.41
C SER A 61 -4.77 -8.55 2.16
N THR A 62 -5.13 -7.98 1.01
CA THR A 62 -6.54 -7.81 0.60
C THR A 62 -7.20 -9.16 0.34
N ILE A 63 -6.54 -10.03 -0.43
CA ILE A 63 -7.05 -11.38 -0.73
C ILE A 63 -7.13 -12.21 0.55
N ALA A 64 -6.08 -12.19 1.39
CA ALA A 64 -6.06 -12.88 2.66
C ALA A 64 -7.18 -12.41 3.60
N GLY A 65 -7.47 -11.10 3.63
CA GLY A 65 -8.57 -10.54 4.40
C GLY A 65 -9.93 -11.05 3.93
N GLY A 66 -10.16 -11.05 2.61
CA GLY A 66 -11.38 -11.60 2.01
C GLY A 66 -11.56 -13.10 2.30
N VAL A 67 -10.48 -13.89 2.14
CA VAL A 67 -10.47 -15.32 2.47
C VAL A 67 -10.77 -15.56 3.94
N TYR A 68 -10.13 -14.81 4.84
CA TYR A 68 -10.34 -14.92 6.29
C TYR A 68 -11.78 -14.61 6.68
N LEU A 69 -12.36 -13.55 6.12
CA LEU A 69 -13.74 -13.16 6.38
C LEU A 69 -14.72 -14.20 5.84
N ALA A 70 -14.57 -14.62 4.58
CA ALA A 70 -15.42 -15.64 3.97
C ALA A 70 -15.39 -16.95 4.76
N TRP A 71 -14.20 -17.36 5.22
CA TRP A 71 -14.04 -18.54 6.07
C TRP A 71 -14.86 -18.47 7.36
N HIS A 72 -14.84 -17.33 8.05
CA HIS A 72 -15.59 -17.15 9.29
C HIS A 72 -17.11 -17.11 9.05
N ILE A 73 -17.56 -16.47 7.98
CA ILE A 73 -18.98 -16.44 7.60
C ILE A 73 -19.48 -17.84 7.28
N ILE A 74 -18.76 -18.60 6.46
CA ILE A 74 -19.20 -19.94 6.01
C ILE A 74 -19.19 -20.95 7.17
N ARG A 75 -18.30 -20.77 8.16
CA ARG A 75 -18.24 -21.60 9.36
C ARG A 75 -19.18 -21.15 10.48
N HIS A 76 -19.92 -20.05 10.30
CA HIS A 76 -20.91 -19.60 11.28
C HIS A 76 -22.00 -20.65 11.49
N LYS A 77 -22.56 -20.70 12.70
CA LYS A 77 -23.57 -21.72 13.08
C LYS A 77 -24.82 -21.62 12.21
N ASP A 78 -25.24 -20.40 11.90
CA ASP A 78 -26.45 -20.12 11.10
C ASP A 78 -26.23 -20.31 9.59
N PHE A 79 -25.00 -20.55 9.14
CA PHE A 79 -24.73 -20.75 7.72
C PHE A 79 -25.24 -22.14 7.26
N PRO A 80 -26.11 -22.23 6.23
CA PRO A 80 -26.72 -23.48 5.80
C PRO A 80 -25.70 -24.57 5.47
N GLN A 81 -25.74 -25.69 6.19
CA GLN A 81 -24.74 -26.76 6.05
C GLN A 81 -24.64 -27.31 4.62
N LYS A 82 -25.78 -27.43 3.93
CA LYS A 82 -25.87 -27.91 2.55
C LYS A 82 -25.10 -27.03 1.56
N MET A 83 -24.95 -25.74 1.86
CA MET A 83 -24.29 -24.77 0.97
C MET A 83 -22.80 -24.56 1.29
N ARG A 84 -22.29 -25.07 2.43
CA ARG A 84 -20.91 -24.80 2.88
C ARG A 84 -19.85 -25.19 1.85
N LYS A 85 -19.96 -26.38 1.25
CA LYS A 85 -19.00 -26.85 0.24
C LYS A 85 -19.01 -25.97 -1.02
N VAL A 86 -20.20 -25.61 -1.49
CA VAL A 86 -20.38 -24.71 -2.66
C VAL A 86 -19.83 -23.33 -2.35
N ALA A 87 -20.15 -22.76 -1.18
CA ALA A 87 -19.66 -21.46 -0.76
C ALA A 87 -18.13 -21.43 -0.63
N LEU A 88 -17.51 -22.48 -0.07
CA LEU A 88 -16.05 -22.60 -0.01
C LEU A 88 -15.43 -22.71 -1.41
N ALA A 89 -16.03 -23.50 -2.31
CA ALA A 89 -15.54 -23.65 -3.67
C ALA A 89 -15.63 -22.31 -4.44
N VAL A 90 -16.75 -21.59 -4.31
CA VAL A 90 -16.94 -20.27 -4.93
C VAL A 90 -15.97 -19.25 -4.34
N ALA A 91 -15.86 -19.17 -3.01
CA ALA A 91 -14.94 -18.24 -2.35
C ALA A 91 -13.47 -18.53 -2.73
N GLY A 92 -13.10 -19.82 -2.78
CA GLY A 92 -11.78 -20.26 -3.23
C GLY A 92 -11.52 -19.90 -4.70
N GLY A 93 -12.48 -20.16 -5.59
CA GLY A 93 -12.39 -19.79 -7.00
C GLY A 93 -12.23 -18.29 -7.22
N ILE A 94 -13.01 -17.48 -6.49
CA ILE A 94 -12.89 -16.01 -6.50
C ILE A 94 -11.51 -15.56 -6.02
N ALA A 95 -11.02 -16.12 -4.91
CA ALA A 95 -9.70 -15.79 -4.37
C ALA A 95 -8.56 -16.14 -5.34
N LEU A 96 -8.60 -17.33 -5.96
CA LEU A 96 -7.62 -17.76 -6.95
C LEU A 96 -7.67 -16.90 -8.22
N PHE A 97 -8.86 -16.56 -8.70
CA PHE A 97 -9.03 -15.66 -9.84
C PHE A 97 -8.39 -14.30 -9.56
N PHE A 98 -8.72 -13.68 -8.42
CA PHE A 98 -8.15 -12.37 -8.06
C PHE A 98 -6.63 -12.45 -7.86
N PHE A 99 -6.13 -13.51 -7.22
CA PHE A 99 -4.69 -13.71 -7.05
C PHE A 99 -3.98 -13.78 -8.41
N GLY A 100 -4.46 -14.63 -9.32
CA GLY A 100 -3.86 -14.79 -10.66
C GLY A 100 -3.97 -13.50 -11.49
N PHE A 101 -5.17 -12.94 -11.60
CA PHE A 101 -5.43 -11.75 -12.40
C PHE A 101 -4.61 -10.55 -11.91
N PHE A 102 -4.68 -10.22 -10.61
CA PHE A 102 -3.95 -9.08 -10.09
C PHE A 102 -2.45 -9.31 -10.11
N SER A 103 -1.94 -10.51 -9.88
CA SER A 103 -0.49 -10.78 -10.00
C SER A 103 0.00 -10.56 -11.42
N LEU A 104 -0.69 -11.12 -12.43
CA LEU A 104 -0.34 -10.92 -13.84
C LEU A 104 -0.41 -9.45 -14.24
N HIS A 105 -1.53 -8.80 -13.98
CA HIS A 105 -1.76 -7.41 -14.36
C HIS A 105 -0.79 -6.43 -13.66
N PHE A 106 -0.63 -6.56 -12.34
CA PHE A 106 0.24 -5.71 -11.54
C PHE A 106 1.71 -5.86 -11.95
N CYS A 107 2.19 -7.10 -12.08
CA CYS A 107 3.57 -7.35 -12.49
C CYS A 107 3.82 -6.94 -13.94
N ALA A 108 2.88 -7.14 -14.85
CA ALA A 108 3.04 -6.68 -16.23
C ALA A 108 3.16 -5.15 -16.32
N PHE A 109 2.35 -4.42 -15.56
CA PHE A 109 2.47 -2.96 -15.46
C PHE A 109 3.84 -2.54 -14.90
N HIS A 110 4.31 -3.18 -13.83
CA HIS A 110 5.62 -2.87 -13.24
C HIS A 110 6.78 -3.24 -14.18
N ALA A 111 6.67 -4.35 -14.91
CA ALA A 111 7.66 -4.77 -15.91
C ALA A 111 7.74 -3.76 -17.07
N GLY A 112 6.59 -3.32 -17.60
CA GLY A 112 6.55 -2.28 -18.63
C GLY A 112 7.13 -0.94 -18.13
N HIS A 113 6.79 -0.55 -16.90
CA HIS A 113 7.33 0.66 -16.29
C HIS A 113 8.84 0.55 -16.03
N ALA A 114 9.33 -0.59 -15.53
CA ALA A 114 10.76 -0.83 -15.36
C ALA A 114 11.51 -0.79 -16.70
N SER A 115 10.92 -1.37 -17.76
CA SER A 115 11.49 -1.28 -19.11
C SER A 115 11.60 0.16 -19.59
N PHE A 116 10.62 1.01 -19.27
CA PHE A 116 10.70 2.45 -19.56
C PHE A 116 11.81 3.11 -18.74
N LEU A 117 11.90 2.85 -17.43
CA LEU A 117 12.92 3.44 -16.56
C LEU A 117 14.34 3.03 -16.94
N SER A 118 14.55 1.76 -17.34
CA SER A 118 15.86 1.29 -17.80
C SER A 118 16.38 2.03 -19.02
N ALA A 119 15.52 2.68 -19.82
CA ALA A 119 15.96 3.52 -20.93
C ALA A 119 16.56 4.87 -20.50
N PHE A 120 16.22 5.36 -19.30
CA PHE A 120 16.73 6.61 -18.73
C PHE A 120 17.77 6.38 -17.63
N PHE A 121 17.60 5.31 -16.87
CA PHE A 121 18.37 4.97 -15.67
C PHE A 121 18.83 3.50 -15.77
N PRO A 122 19.80 3.18 -16.66
CA PRO A 122 20.27 1.82 -16.83
C PRO A 122 20.91 1.28 -15.54
N ILE A 123 20.69 0.00 -15.24
CA ILE A 123 21.35 -0.70 -14.14
C ILE A 123 22.54 -1.46 -14.70
N GLU A 124 23.73 -1.24 -14.13
CA GLU A 124 24.94 -1.95 -14.54
C GLU A 124 24.76 -3.48 -14.44
N GLY A 125 25.14 -4.20 -15.51
CA GLY A 125 25.05 -5.65 -15.57
C GLY A 125 23.63 -6.21 -15.83
N LEU A 126 22.59 -5.37 -15.89
CA LEU A 126 21.24 -5.81 -16.25
C LEU A 126 21.05 -5.79 -17.79
N PRO A 127 20.64 -6.91 -18.42
CA PRO A 127 20.34 -6.91 -19.85
C PRO A 127 19.15 -5.99 -20.18
N GLU A 128 19.25 -5.17 -21.24
CA GLU A 128 18.25 -4.14 -21.60
C GLU A 128 16.82 -4.66 -21.71
N GLN A 129 16.64 -5.87 -22.27
CA GLN A 129 15.31 -6.46 -22.48
C GLN A 129 14.82 -7.33 -21.30
N ARG A 130 15.56 -7.36 -20.18
CA ARG A 130 15.25 -8.26 -19.06
C ARG A 130 13.90 -7.93 -18.41
N PHE A 131 13.56 -6.66 -18.26
CA PHE A 131 12.24 -6.27 -17.75
C PHE A 131 11.11 -6.49 -18.76
N LEU A 132 11.33 -6.19 -20.04
CA LEU A 132 10.33 -6.43 -21.07
C LEU A 132 9.99 -7.93 -21.22
N SER A 133 11.00 -8.80 -21.14
CA SER A 133 10.79 -10.26 -21.14
C SER A 133 10.05 -10.77 -19.88
N ALA A 134 10.05 -9.99 -18.80
CA ALA A 134 9.25 -10.27 -17.60
C ALA A 134 7.79 -9.77 -17.70
N PHE A 135 7.40 -9.13 -18.81
CA PHE A 135 6.02 -8.70 -19.03
C PHE A 135 5.07 -9.90 -19.00
N MET A 136 3.98 -9.81 -18.21
CA MET A 136 3.06 -10.91 -17.93
C MET A 136 3.71 -12.17 -17.30
N ASN A 137 4.92 -12.06 -16.77
CA ASN A 137 5.60 -13.13 -16.04
C ASN A 137 6.01 -12.67 -14.63
N PRO A 138 5.11 -12.77 -13.64
CA PRO A 138 5.34 -12.31 -12.27
C PRO A 138 6.58 -12.92 -11.64
N LEU A 139 6.82 -14.23 -11.86
CA LEU A 139 7.95 -14.95 -11.27
C LEU A 139 9.27 -14.43 -11.83
N LEU A 140 9.35 -14.20 -13.14
CA LEU A 140 10.56 -13.65 -13.77
C LEU A 140 10.81 -12.20 -13.34
N LEU A 141 9.76 -11.38 -13.18
CA LEU A 141 9.90 -10.02 -12.68
C LEU A 141 10.47 -10.01 -11.27
N TRP A 142 9.89 -10.81 -10.37
CA TRP A 142 10.37 -10.94 -9.01
C TRP A 142 11.81 -11.45 -8.97
N ARG A 143 12.13 -12.49 -9.74
CA ARG A 143 13.51 -12.98 -9.84
C ARG A 143 14.47 -11.87 -10.26
N THR A 144 14.13 -11.12 -11.30
CA THR A 144 14.95 -9.99 -11.78
C THR A 144 15.10 -8.92 -10.69
N ALA A 145 14.02 -8.55 -10.00
CA ALA A 145 14.07 -7.61 -8.90
C ALA A 145 14.98 -8.08 -7.75
N PHE A 146 14.88 -9.35 -7.35
CA PHE A 146 15.71 -9.93 -6.29
C PHE A 146 17.19 -10.09 -6.68
N GLU A 147 17.47 -10.36 -7.95
CA GLU A 147 18.82 -10.58 -8.45
C GLU A 147 19.58 -9.26 -8.62
N TYR A 148 18.93 -8.21 -9.15
CA TYR A 148 19.61 -6.97 -9.54
C TYR A 148 19.29 -5.78 -8.64
N LEU A 149 18.07 -5.66 -8.10
CA LEU A 149 17.64 -4.46 -7.38
C LEU A 149 17.69 -4.62 -5.87
N VAL A 150 17.32 -5.77 -5.31
CA VAL A 150 17.34 -5.98 -3.86
C VAL A 150 18.75 -5.84 -3.26
N PRO A 151 19.85 -6.31 -3.90
CA PRO A 151 21.18 -6.10 -3.34
C PRO A 151 21.58 -4.63 -3.25
N LEU A 152 21.11 -3.81 -4.20
CA LEU A 152 21.44 -2.38 -4.28
C LEU A 152 20.51 -1.51 -3.42
N TYR A 153 19.21 -1.79 -3.48
CA TYR A 153 18.15 -0.90 -2.99
C TYR A 153 17.26 -1.54 -1.93
N GLY A 154 17.48 -2.81 -1.58
CA GLY A 154 16.64 -3.56 -0.65
C GLY A 154 16.58 -2.97 0.76
N MET A 155 17.65 -2.30 1.21
CA MET A 155 17.65 -1.61 2.52
C MET A 155 16.61 -0.48 2.57
N PHE A 156 16.27 0.12 1.43
CA PHE A 156 15.24 1.15 1.35
C PHE A 156 13.83 0.64 1.66
N LEU A 157 13.60 -0.67 1.55
CA LEU A 157 12.31 -1.25 1.87
C LEU A 157 11.97 -1.13 3.36
N ILE A 158 12.97 -1.05 4.25
CA ILE A 158 12.76 -0.94 5.70
C ILE A 158 11.97 0.33 6.06
N PRO A 159 12.45 1.56 5.75
CA PRO A 159 11.71 2.78 6.07
C PRO A 159 10.36 2.84 5.36
N VAL A 160 10.25 2.32 4.13
CA VAL A 160 8.98 2.30 3.41
C VAL A 160 7.97 1.37 4.06
N LEU A 161 8.38 0.16 4.46
CA LEU A 161 7.52 -0.79 5.17
C LEU A 161 7.03 -0.20 6.49
N ILE A 162 7.89 0.52 7.22
CA ILE A 162 7.49 1.24 8.43
C ILE A 162 6.46 2.31 8.08
N ALA A 163 6.73 3.17 7.10
CA ALA A 163 5.84 4.29 6.73
C ALA A 163 4.46 3.82 6.23
N GLU A 164 4.41 2.70 5.50
CA GLU A 164 3.18 2.19 4.88
C GLU A 164 2.49 1.08 5.69
N ARG A 165 3.03 0.69 6.86
CA ARG A 165 2.55 -0.43 7.69
C ARG A 165 1.04 -0.42 7.96
N GLU A 166 0.49 0.75 8.26
CA GLU A 166 -0.93 0.88 8.59
C GLU A 166 -1.82 0.72 7.35
N GLN A 167 -1.33 1.14 6.18
CA GLN A 167 -2.09 1.10 4.94
C GLN A 167 -2.09 -0.29 4.33
N VAL A 168 -0.93 -0.96 4.30
CA VAL A 168 -0.77 -2.31 3.73
C VAL A 168 -1.71 -3.31 4.39
N PHE A 169 -1.80 -3.27 5.73
CA PHE A 169 -2.63 -4.19 6.50
C PHE A 169 -4.01 -3.62 6.86
N ALA A 170 -4.39 -2.42 6.38
CA ALA A 170 -5.68 -1.81 6.72
C ALA A 170 -6.86 -2.70 6.35
N VAL A 171 -6.85 -3.26 5.13
CA VAL A 171 -7.94 -4.11 4.63
C VAL A 171 -8.02 -5.41 5.42
N PHE A 172 -6.87 -6.05 5.63
CA PHE A 172 -6.79 -7.29 6.40
C PHE A 172 -7.27 -7.10 7.85
N THR A 173 -6.77 -6.07 8.55
CA THR A 173 -7.14 -5.81 9.94
C THR A 173 -8.61 -5.42 10.09
N LYS A 174 -9.20 -4.72 9.11
CA LYS A 174 -10.65 -4.47 9.06
C LYS A 174 -11.42 -5.79 8.90
N ALA A 175 -11.01 -6.66 7.99
CA ALA A 175 -11.64 -7.96 7.77
C ALA A 175 -11.57 -8.86 9.01
N VAL A 176 -10.42 -8.89 9.71
CA VAL A 176 -10.25 -9.63 10.97
C VAL A 176 -11.16 -9.08 12.06
N ARG A 177 -11.24 -7.76 12.22
CA ARG A 177 -12.15 -7.13 13.18
C ARG A 177 -13.61 -7.48 12.88
N LEU A 178 -14.01 -7.41 11.61
CA LEU A 178 -15.36 -7.74 11.19
C LEU A 178 -15.70 -9.22 11.47
N ALA A 179 -14.81 -10.13 11.14
CA ALA A 179 -14.94 -11.56 11.43
C ALA A 179 -15.08 -11.84 12.94
N HIS A 180 -14.38 -11.08 13.79
CA HIS A 180 -14.51 -11.20 15.23
C HIS A 180 -15.87 -10.70 15.75
N HIS A 181 -16.47 -9.69 15.13
CA HIS A 181 -17.81 -9.19 15.49
C HIS A 181 -18.93 -10.13 15.02
N ILE A 182 -18.76 -10.78 13.86
CA ILE A 182 -19.67 -11.84 13.39
C ILE A 182 -19.81 -12.97 14.42
N HIS A 183 -18.79 -13.21 15.25
CA HIS A 183 -18.86 -14.21 16.31
C HIS A 183 -19.68 -13.76 17.54
N LYS A 184 -19.93 -12.46 17.70
CA LYS A 184 -20.56 -11.86 18.87
C LYS A 184 -22.00 -11.38 18.61
N ASP A 185 -22.29 -10.92 17.40
CA ASP A 185 -23.58 -10.36 16.99
C ASP A 185 -24.30 -11.29 16.00
N ASP A 186 -25.64 -11.25 15.94
CA ASP A 186 -26.42 -11.96 14.93
C ASP A 186 -26.08 -11.45 13.52
N VAL A 187 -25.77 -12.36 12.60
CA VAL A 187 -25.37 -12.10 11.19
C VAL A 187 -26.34 -11.15 10.48
N GLU A 188 -27.61 -11.19 10.87
CA GLU A 188 -28.70 -10.38 10.33
C GLU A 188 -28.56 -8.88 10.65
N GLN A 189 -28.11 -8.51 11.85
CA GLN A 189 -27.85 -7.11 12.22
C GLN A 189 -26.63 -6.54 11.45
N LEU A 190 -25.66 -7.40 11.16
CA LEU A 190 -24.47 -7.06 10.38
C LEU A 190 -24.80 -6.82 8.90
N MET A 191 -25.71 -7.62 8.33
CA MET A 191 -26.22 -7.39 6.96
C MET A 191 -27.05 -6.12 6.86
N GLN A 192 -27.91 -5.83 7.85
CA GLN A 192 -28.71 -4.60 7.86
C GLN A 192 -27.88 -3.31 8.03
N ARG A 193 -26.84 -3.31 8.88
CA ARG A 193 -25.96 -2.13 9.03
C ARG A 193 -25.13 -1.81 7.79
N ASN A 194 -24.83 -2.80 6.94
CA ASN A 194 -23.90 -2.65 5.83
C ASN A 194 -24.54 -2.13 4.53
N HIS A 195 -25.84 -2.33 4.31
CA HIS A 195 -26.50 -1.99 3.04
C HIS A 195 -26.50 -0.49 2.65
N LEU A 196 -26.34 0.44 3.60
CA LEU A 196 -26.29 1.89 3.31
C LEU A 196 -24.87 2.44 3.03
N GLY A 197 -23.81 1.71 3.41
CA GLY A 197 -22.40 2.12 3.22
C GLY A 197 -21.62 1.28 2.20
N GLU A 198 -22.12 0.08 1.87
CA GLU A 198 -21.41 -0.98 1.15
C GLU A 198 -20.91 -0.62 -0.25
N LYS A 199 -21.72 0.05 -1.08
CA LYS A 199 -21.32 0.32 -2.47
C LYS A 199 -20.15 1.31 -2.57
N LYS A 200 -20.05 2.27 -1.66
CA LYS A 200 -18.94 3.25 -1.62
C LYS A 200 -17.70 2.67 -0.93
N GLU A 201 -17.86 1.90 0.14
CA GLU A 201 -16.72 1.28 0.86
C GLU A 201 -16.08 0.15 0.04
N ALA A 202 -16.87 -0.75 -0.56
CA ALA A 202 -16.35 -1.88 -1.33
C ALA A 202 -15.52 -1.40 -2.54
N GLY A 203 -16.04 -0.47 -3.34
CA GLY A 203 -15.31 0.09 -4.47
C GLY A 203 -14.03 0.82 -4.04
N ARG A 204 -14.04 1.47 -2.88
CA ARG A 204 -12.88 2.17 -2.33
C ARG A 204 -11.81 1.21 -1.82
N LEU A 205 -12.19 0.06 -1.25
CA LEU A 205 -11.25 -0.98 -0.83
C LEU A 205 -10.49 -1.58 -2.01
N PHE A 206 -11.15 -1.77 -3.16
CA PHE A 206 -10.49 -2.27 -4.37
C PHE A 206 -9.58 -1.24 -5.03
N TYR A 207 -9.95 0.04 -5.01
CA TYR A 207 -9.18 1.09 -5.67
C TYR A 207 -8.06 1.70 -4.80
N GLN A 208 -8.17 1.58 -3.46
CA GLN A 208 -7.18 2.15 -2.55
C GLN A 208 -5.74 1.63 -2.77
N PRO A 209 -5.51 0.33 -3.01
CA PRO A 209 -4.18 -0.17 -3.38
C PRO A 209 -3.64 0.47 -4.66
N TYR A 210 -4.51 0.67 -5.67
CA TYR A 210 -4.14 1.30 -6.92
C TYR A 210 -3.73 2.75 -6.75
N LEU A 211 -4.43 3.52 -5.91
CA LEU A 211 -4.09 4.91 -5.65
C LEU A 211 -2.67 5.10 -5.12
N ASN A 212 -2.23 4.22 -4.21
CA ASN A 212 -0.89 4.30 -3.65
C ASN A 212 0.16 4.01 -4.72
N VAL A 213 -0.04 2.97 -5.52
CA VAL A 213 0.84 2.60 -6.64
C VAL A 213 0.91 3.71 -7.68
N ILE A 214 -0.25 4.23 -8.10
CA ILE A 214 -0.38 5.34 -9.04
C ILE A 214 0.36 6.57 -8.51
N ARG A 215 0.20 6.91 -7.21
CA ARG A 215 0.95 8.00 -6.57
C ARG A 215 2.46 7.80 -6.72
N MET A 216 2.97 6.59 -6.46
CA MET A 216 4.41 6.31 -6.61
C MET A 216 4.85 6.46 -8.07
N HIS A 217 4.04 5.97 -9.02
CA HIS A 217 4.37 6.02 -10.45
C HIS A 217 4.39 7.45 -10.99
N PHE A 218 3.46 8.31 -10.57
CA PHE A 218 3.49 9.72 -10.96
C PHE A 218 4.75 10.44 -10.45
N LEU A 219 5.24 10.10 -9.25
CA LEU A 219 6.49 10.66 -8.74
C LEU A 219 7.70 10.16 -9.52
N ILE A 220 7.72 8.86 -9.86
CA ILE A 220 8.78 8.28 -10.67
C ILE A 220 8.81 8.90 -12.08
N LEU A 221 7.65 9.08 -12.72
CA LEU A 221 7.54 9.76 -14.01
C LEU A 221 7.97 11.23 -13.91
N PHE A 222 7.57 11.92 -12.84
CA PHE A 222 8.02 13.29 -12.58
C PHE A 222 9.56 13.37 -12.50
N PHE A 223 10.22 12.42 -11.82
CA PHE A 223 11.68 12.36 -11.78
C PHE A 223 12.30 12.09 -13.15
N ALA A 224 11.75 11.16 -13.93
CA ALA A 224 12.23 10.87 -15.27
C ALA A 224 12.18 12.13 -16.16
N PHE A 225 11.08 12.89 -16.09
CA PHE A 225 10.98 14.17 -16.80
C PHE A 225 11.93 15.23 -16.22
N ALA A 226 12.00 15.41 -14.90
CA ALA A 226 12.90 16.39 -14.27
C ALA A 226 14.37 16.15 -14.66
N HIS A 227 14.79 14.89 -14.68
CA HIS A 227 16.12 14.48 -15.13
C HIS A 227 16.33 14.76 -16.63
N ALA A 228 15.34 14.46 -17.48
CA ALA A 228 15.41 14.80 -18.91
C ALA A 228 15.56 16.31 -19.19
N TRP A 229 15.18 17.16 -18.22
CA TRP A 229 15.38 18.61 -18.26
C TRP A 229 16.64 19.11 -17.54
N ASN A 230 17.55 18.21 -17.12
CA ASN A 230 18.77 18.51 -16.35
C ASN A 230 18.50 19.28 -15.04
N LEU A 231 17.36 19.03 -14.38
CA LEU A 231 17.05 19.63 -13.07
C LEU A 231 17.72 18.90 -11.90
N ASP A 232 18.83 18.20 -12.17
CA ASP A 232 19.57 17.35 -11.24
C ASP A 232 20.15 18.18 -10.10
N SER A 233 19.35 18.33 -9.05
CA SER A 233 19.70 19.14 -7.90
C SER A 233 19.09 18.56 -6.65
N PHE A 234 19.89 18.57 -5.58
CA PHE A 234 19.48 18.16 -4.24
C PHE A 234 18.10 18.66 -3.76
N PRO A 235 17.66 19.89 -4.12
CA PRO A 235 16.31 20.38 -3.80
C PRO A 235 15.17 19.53 -4.38
N VAL A 236 15.32 18.95 -5.58
CA VAL A 236 14.29 18.07 -6.17
C VAL A 236 14.17 16.79 -5.35
N TYR A 237 15.30 16.23 -4.88
CA TYR A 237 15.31 15.07 -3.99
C TYR A 237 14.63 15.37 -2.66
N ALA A 238 14.99 16.48 -2.01
CA ALA A 238 14.43 16.87 -0.72
C ALA A 238 12.92 17.15 -0.82
N LEU A 239 12.49 17.78 -1.90
CA LEU A 239 11.07 18.06 -2.15
C LEU A 239 10.26 16.76 -2.31
N VAL A 240 10.75 15.79 -3.08
CA VAL A 240 9.99 14.55 -3.29
C VAL A 240 10.02 13.66 -2.04
N TYR A 241 11.14 13.60 -1.32
CA TYR A 241 11.16 12.95 0.01
C TYR A 241 10.16 13.59 0.96
N ALA A 242 10.10 14.93 0.99
CA ALA A 242 9.10 15.64 1.76
C ALA A 242 7.68 15.30 1.27
N VAL A 243 7.38 15.34 -0.02
CA VAL A 243 6.03 15.00 -0.54
C VAL A 243 5.63 13.55 -0.22
N TYR A 244 6.58 12.61 -0.28
CA TYR A 244 6.29 11.19 -0.18
C TYR A 244 6.27 10.66 1.26
N PHE A 245 7.33 10.92 2.03
CA PHE A 245 7.52 10.37 3.37
C PHE A 245 6.98 11.28 4.47
N PHE A 246 6.84 12.58 4.22
CA PHE A 246 6.31 13.47 5.23
C PHE A 246 4.81 13.17 5.44
N PRO A 247 4.35 13.04 6.70
CA PRO A 247 2.99 12.63 7.00
C PRO A 247 1.98 13.79 6.83
N TRP A 248 1.86 14.35 5.62
CA TRP A 248 0.95 15.48 5.29
C TRP A 248 -0.49 15.25 5.76
N ARG A 249 -0.95 13.99 5.71
CA ARG A 249 -2.31 13.60 6.13
C ARG A 249 -2.55 13.73 7.63
N LYS A 250 -1.51 13.65 8.46
CA LYS A 250 -1.59 13.79 9.92
C LYS A 250 -1.50 15.26 10.36
N GLN A 251 -0.83 16.11 9.57
CA GLN A 251 -0.67 17.54 9.89
C GLN A 251 -1.81 18.42 9.35
N PHE A 252 -2.46 18.02 8.24
CA PHE A 252 -3.63 18.72 7.71
C PHE A 252 -4.85 17.79 7.73
N PRO A 253 -5.50 17.57 8.89
CA PRO A 253 -6.77 16.87 8.92
C PRO A 253 -7.74 17.63 8.01
N LYS A 254 -8.33 16.93 7.03
CA LYS A 254 -9.43 17.48 6.23
C LYS A 254 -10.45 18.05 7.22
N LYS A 255 -10.69 19.37 7.19
CA LYS A 255 -11.83 19.98 7.89
C LYS A 255 -13.03 19.09 7.60
N ALA A 256 -13.60 18.50 8.65
CA ALA A 256 -14.87 17.82 8.54
C ALA A 256 -15.80 18.75 7.76
N ARG A 257 -16.34 18.27 6.62
CA ARG A 257 -17.44 18.97 5.97
C ARG A 257 -18.49 19.10 7.06
N ALA A 258 -18.71 20.32 7.53
CA ALA A 258 -19.90 20.61 8.31
C ALA A 258 -21.07 20.19 7.43
N ASP A 259 -21.85 19.24 7.93
CA ASP A 259 -23.14 18.90 7.35
C ASP A 259 -23.97 20.18 7.34
N ILE A 260 -24.06 20.83 6.17
CA ILE A 260 -25.10 21.81 5.91
C ILE A 260 -26.34 20.97 5.64
N THR A 261 -27.10 20.74 6.70
CA THR A 261 -28.51 20.40 6.63
C THR A 261 -29.23 21.65 6.13
N LEU A 262 -29.78 21.56 4.93
CA LEU A 262 -30.92 22.34 4.47
C LEU A 262 -32.04 21.36 4.13
#